data_AF-A0A090TAW2-F1
#
_entry.id   AF-A0A090TAW2-F1
#
_cell.length_a   1.000
_cell.length_b   1.000
_cell.length_c   1.000
_cell.angle_alpha   90.00
_cell.angle_beta   90.00
_cell.angle_gamma   90.00
#
_symmetry.space_group_name_H-M   'P 1'
#
loop_
_entity.id
_entity.type
_entity.pdbx_description
1 polymer ?
#
loop_
_entity_poly.entity_id
_entity_poly.type
_entity_poly.pdbx_seq_one_letter_code
_entity_poly.pdbx_strand_id
1 'polypeptide(L)'
;MMKGLVVATLCNDSEYIMDGDKSTVRGNPTEGALIVAAAKAGLNQSEMLTSGGYSIVEKFPFDSSRKMASVIVKGPEGNHFLAIKGAPDVILRNAAGFMVDGTSVEHTTAASDGNLALATSPSAEIVANYEAAIENFAQDALRTLAVGFKELTEADLERDFEELEKDITVLGLYGIMDPPRPEVRDAIESCYQAGVRTVMITGDHALTAAAIARDIGIIRSEKDLVVTGAELDEMDDDKLRQICPEVAVFARVTPEHKLRIVQAQQFNNEVAAMTGDGVNDAPALRRADIGVAMGITGTSVAKDSGDLILLDDNFSTIVKAVRQGRQIFDNLRKFIRQALTANVGEVSVILFAFLMMGPEAILPLTPLMILWINLVSDGLPALALGVEPEEKDLMERKPRKRNESFFSDH
;
A
#
# COMPACT_ATOMS: atom_id res chain seq x y z
N MET A 1 10.79 -20.43 23.78
CA MET A 1 9.96 -20.20 22.56
C MET A 1 8.48 -20.55 22.76
N MET A 2 8.13 -21.76 23.24
CA MET A 2 6.73 -22.20 23.39
C MET A 2 5.86 -21.33 24.33
N LYS A 3 6.42 -20.82 25.44
CA LYS A 3 5.70 -19.91 26.38
C LYS A 3 5.27 -18.59 25.70
N GLY A 4 6.11 -18.03 24.83
CA GLY A 4 5.78 -16.82 24.09
C GLY A 4 4.58 -17.00 23.16
N LEU A 5 4.47 -18.17 22.51
CA LEU A 5 3.39 -18.44 21.56
C LEU A 5 2.08 -18.73 22.31
N VAL A 6 2.16 -19.41 23.45
CA VAL A 6 1.02 -19.59 24.38
C VAL A 6 0.46 -18.23 24.82
N VAL A 7 1.32 -17.33 25.27
CA VAL A 7 0.93 -15.97 25.70
C VAL A 7 0.32 -15.18 24.54
N ALA A 8 0.94 -15.24 23.35
CA ALA A 8 0.43 -14.59 22.15
C ALA A 8 -0.94 -15.14 21.70
N THR A 9 -1.19 -16.43 21.95
CA THR A 9 -2.45 -17.11 21.62
C THR A 9 -3.55 -16.74 22.60
N LEU A 10 -3.24 -16.63 23.89
CA LEU A 10 -4.22 -16.26 24.93
C LEU A 10 -4.58 -14.77 24.85
N CYS A 11 -3.61 -13.90 24.57
CA CYS A 11 -3.83 -12.48 24.30
C CYS A 11 -4.24 -12.28 22.83
N ASN A 12 -5.35 -12.86 22.40
CA ASN A 12 -5.79 -12.78 21.00
C ASN A 12 -7.32 -12.80 20.91
N ASP A 13 -7.88 -11.92 20.08
CA ASP A 13 -9.33 -11.83 19.85
C ASP A 13 -9.74 -12.44 18.50
N SER A 14 -8.78 -12.95 17.71
CA SER A 14 -9.05 -13.65 16.47
C SER A 14 -9.27 -15.14 16.70
N GLU A 15 -10.20 -15.72 15.94
CA GLU A 15 -10.54 -17.14 16.01
C GLU A 15 -10.07 -17.87 14.75
N TYR A 16 -9.51 -19.06 14.94
CA TYR A 16 -9.21 -20.00 13.87
C TYR A 16 -10.39 -20.94 13.67
N ILE A 17 -11.02 -20.88 12.52
CA ILE A 17 -12.19 -21.69 12.19
C ILE A 17 -11.81 -22.69 11.09
N MET A 18 -11.94 -23.98 11.39
CA MET A 18 -11.85 -25.04 10.39
C MET A 18 -13.24 -25.43 9.92
N ASP A 19 -13.54 -25.18 8.64
CA ASP A 19 -14.76 -25.63 7.97
C ASP A 19 -14.39 -26.67 6.89
N GLY A 20 -14.40 -27.94 7.29
CA GLY A 20 -13.88 -29.04 6.47
C GLY A 20 -12.39 -28.88 6.17
N ASP A 21 -12.02 -28.90 4.89
CA ASP A 21 -10.64 -28.70 4.43
C ASP A 21 -10.22 -27.21 4.32
N LYS A 22 -11.13 -26.27 4.61
CA LYS A 22 -10.84 -24.84 4.53
C LYS A 22 -10.64 -24.25 5.92
N SER A 23 -9.44 -23.73 6.16
CA SER A 23 -9.14 -22.89 7.31
C SER A 23 -9.48 -21.43 7.01
N THR A 24 -10.27 -20.81 7.88
CA THR A 24 -10.55 -19.37 7.83
C THR A 24 -10.21 -18.74 9.17
N VAL A 25 -9.85 -17.45 9.13
CA VAL A 25 -9.55 -16.68 10.33
C VAL A 25 -10.60 -15.58 10.44
N ARG A 26 -11.19 -15.46 11.62
CA ARG A 26 -12.14 -14.39 11.94
C ARG A 26 -11.49 -13.43 12.93
N GLY A 27 -11.25 -12.19 12.51
CA GLY A 27 -10.63 -11.17 13.34
C GLY A 27 -9.70 -10.26 12.53
N ASN A 28 -8.84 -9.52 13.22
CA ASN A 28 -7.84 -8.67 12.57
C ASN A 28 -6.74 -9.54 11.92
N PRO A 29 -6.32 -9.26 10.67
CA PRO A 29 -5.26 -10.01 10.00
C PRO A 29 -3.97 -10.20 10.82
N THR A 30 -3.56 -9.18 11.59
CA THR A 30 -2.32 -9.23 12.40
C THR A 30 -2.45 -10.26 13.52
N GLU A 31 -3.58 -10.26 14.22
CA GLU A 31 -3.86 -11.21 15.29
C GLU A 31 -4.12 -12.61 14.75
N GLY A 32 -4.79 -12.68 13.60
CA GLY A 32 -5.02 -13.87 12.82
C GLY A 32 -3.75 -14.61 12.45
N ALA A 33 -2.72 -13.89 12.00
CA ALA A 33 -1.42 -14.46 11.67
C ALA A 33 -0.77 -15.17 12.88
N LEU A 34 -0.87 -14.59 14.08
CA LEU A 34 -0.37 -15.21 15.31
C LEU A 34 -1.14 -16.49 15.67
N ILE A 35 -2.47 -16.49 15.50
CA ILE A 35 -3.30 -17.67 15.72
C ILE A 35 -2.99 -18.78 14.73
N VAL A 36 -2.76 -18.45 13.46
CA VAL A 36 -2.33 -19.44 12.45
C VAL A 36 -0.95 -20.00 12.80
N ALA A 37 -0.02 -19.17 13.27
CA ALA A 37 1.28 -19.62 13.74
C ALA A 37 1.17 -20.58 14.94
N ALA A 38 0.28 -20.26 15.90
CA ALA A 38 -0.05 -21.13 17.02
C ALA A 38 -0.63 -22.48 16.57
N ALA A 39 -1.61 -22.47 15.65
CA ALA A 39 -2.21 -23.67 15.11
C ALA A 39 -1.19 -24.56 14.38
N LYS A 40 -0.27 -23.97 13.61
CA LYS A 40 0.85 -24.69 12.96
C LYS A 40 1.82 -25.32 13.97
N ALA A 41 1.94 -24.74 15.16
CA ALA A 41 2.71 -25.29 16.27
C ALA A 41 1.91 -26.31 17.12
N GLY A 42 0.66 -26.62 16.74
CA GLY A 42 -0.21 -27.55 17.47
C GLY A 42 -0.92 -26.93 18.67
N LEU A 43 -0.99 -25.59 18.76
CA LEU A 43 -1.71 -24.88 19.82
C LEU A 43 -3.04 -24.34 19.29
N ASN A 44 -4.13 -24.69 19.97
CA ASN A 44 -5.47 -24.18 19.66
C ASN A 44 -6.02 -23.39 20.85
N GLN A 45 -6.36 -22.12 20.63
CA GLN A 45 -6.87 -21.24 21.68
C GLN A 45 -8.14 -21.79 22.36
N SER A 46 -9.09 -22.32 21.57
CA SER A 46 -10.33 -22.88 22.10
C SER A 46 -10.07 -24.09 22.99
N GLU A 47 -9.13 -24.97 22.61
CA GLU A 47 -8.73 -26.12 23.43
C GLU A 47 -8.05 -25.68 24.73
N MET A 48 -7.19 -24.67 24.67
CA MET A 48 -6.51 -24.11 25.85
C MET A 48 -7.50 -23.54 26.87
N LEU A 49 -8.55 -22.86 26.39
CA LEU A 49 -9.58 -22.26 27.24
C LEU A 49 -10.61 -23.27 27.76
N THR A 50 -10.89 -24.34 27.01
CA THR A 50 -11.91 -25.35 27.40
C THR A 50 -11.33 -26.50 28.21
N SER A 51 -10.18 -27.02 27.79
CA SER A 51 -9.56 -28.25 28.33
C SER A 51 -8.15 -28.04 28.89
N GLY A 52 -7.47 -26.96 28.49
CA GLY A 52 -6.14 -26.59 28.98
C GLY A 52 -6.11 -25.90 30.35
N GLY A 53 -7.27 -25.67 30.97
CA GLY A 53 -7.39 -25.08 32.31
C GLY A 53 -7.06 -23.59 32.37
N TYR A 54 -6.97 -22.90 31.22
CA TYR A 54 -6.83 -21.45 31.18
C TYR A 54 -8.19 -20.76 31.17
N SER A 55 -8.34 -19.65 31.90
CA SER A 55 -9.52 -18.79 31.80
C SER A 55 -9.12 -17.33 31.73
N ILE A 56 -9.72 -16.59 30.80
CA ILE A 56 -9.53 -15.15 30.70
C ILE A 56 -10.40 -14.48 31.77
N VAL A 57 -9.77 -13.77 32.69
CA VAL A 57 -10.44 -13.05 33.79
C VAL A 57 -10.88 -11.67 33.31
N GLU A 58 -9.97 -10.96 32.65
CA GLU A 58 -10.21 -9.60 32.16
C GLU A 58 -9.44 -9.35 30.87
N LYS A 59 -10.00 -8.50 30.01
CA LYS A 59 -9.41 -8.14 28.72
C LYS A 59 -9.29 -6.63 28.59
N PHE A 60 -8.11 -6.19 28.17
CA PHE A 60 -7.84 -4.81 27.78
C PHE A 60 -7.56 -4.79 26.27
N PRO A 61 -8.55 -4.43 25.43
CA PRO A 61 -8.44 -4.48 23.97
C PRO A 61 -7.49 -3.42 23.43
N PHE A 62 -6.89 -3.66 22.27
CA PHE A 62 -5.90 -2.76 21.68
C PHE A 62 -6.38 -1.30 21.62
N ASP A 63 -5.56 -0.37 22.12
CA ASP A 63 -5.82 1.07 22.03
C ASP A 63 -4.64 1.76 21.30
N SER A 64 -4.96 2.66 20.37
CA SER A 64 -3.95 3.33 19.52
C SER A 64 -3.06 4.32 20.29
N SER A 65 -3.51 4.85 21.42
CA SER A 65 -2.72 5.70 22.30
C SER A 65 -1.62 4.91 23.02
N ARG A 66 -1.95 3.70 23.49
CA ARG A 66 -1.01 2.79 24.18
C ARG A 66 -0.25 1.85 23.24
N LYS A 67 -0.76 1.60 22.03
CA LYS A 67 -0.18 0.70 21.01
C LYS A 67 0.09 -0.74 21.50
N MET A 68 -0.74 -1.23 22.41
CA MET A 68 -0.65 -2.58 22.98
C MET A 68 -2.04 -3.11 23.34
N ALA A 69 -2.11 -4.43 23.56
CA ALA A 69 -3.27 -5.17 24.06
C ALA A 69 -2.81 -6.12 25.18
N SER A 70 -3.62 -6.29 26.22
CA SER A 70 -3.27 -7.13 27.36
C SER A 70 -4.49 -7.87 27.90
N VAL A 71 -4.28 -9.05 28.48
CA VAL A 71 -5.35 -9.86 29.08
C VAL A 71 -4.83 -10.49 30.37
N ILE A 72 -5.69 -10.52 31.40
CA ILE A 72 -5.42 -11.25 32.64
C ILE A 72 -5.91 -12.68 32.44
N VAL A 73 -5.00 -13.63 32.60
CA VAL A 73 -5.28 -15.05 32.45
C VAL A 73 -5.03 -15.76 33.76
N LYS A 74 -5.98 -16.60 34.15
CA LYS A 74 -5.80 -17.60 35.19
C LYS A 74 -5.32 -18.89 34.56
N GLY A 75 -4.18 -19.40 35.02
CA GLY A 75 -3.59 -20.66 34.59
C GLY A 75 -4.20 -21.89 35.27
N PRO A 76 -3.86 -23.10 34.79
CA PRO A 76 -4.38 -24.37 35.31
C PRO A 76 -4.01 -24.64 36.77
N GLU A 77 -2.89 -24.09 37.25
CA GLU A 77 -2.44 -24.21 38.65
C GLU A 77 -3.05 -23.13 39.57
N GLY A 78 -3.95 -22.30 39.04
CA GLY A 78 -4.62 -21.22 39.78
C GLY A 78 -3.82 -19.91 39.88
N ASN A 79 -2.62 -19.86 39.30
CA ASN A 79 -1.82 -18.65 39.20
C ASN A 79 -2.42 -17.65 38.19
N HIS A 80 -2.25 -16.35 38.45
CA HIS A 80 -2.66 -15.30 37.54
C HIS A 80 -1.44 -14.71 36.83
N PHE A 81 -1.62 -14.35 35.57
CA PHE A 81 -0.60 -13.63 34.81
C PHE A 81 -1.24 -12.69 33.80
N LEU A 82 -0.52 -11.60 33.53
CA LEU A 82 -0.80 -10.70 32.44
C LEU A 82 -0.11 -11.20 31.18
N ALA A 83 -0.88 -11.45 30.13
CA ALA A 83 -0.39 -11.68 28.79
C ALA A 83 -0.51 -10.38 27.99
N ILE A 84 0.59 -9.91 27.40
CA ILE A 84 0.62 -8.63 26.69
C ILE A 84 1.27 -8.77 25.31
N LYS A 85 0.73 -8.05 24.33
CA LYS A 85 1.33 -7.90 23.00
C LYS A 85 1.22 -6.47 22.52
N GLY A 86 2.19 -6.00 21.75
CA GLY A 86 2.15 -4.63 21.23
C GLY A 86 3.35 -4.24 20.40
N ALA A 87 3.46 -2.93 20.16
CA ALA A 87 4.59 -2.35 19.48
C ALA A 87 5.90 -2.60 20.28
N PRO A 88 6.99 -3.04 19.62
CA PRO A 88 8.22 -3.43 20.32
C PRO A 88 8.84 -2.34 21.20
N ASP A 89 8.80 -1.09 20.74
CA ASP A 89 9.29 0.08 21.46
C ASP A 89 8.53 0.32 22.78
N VAL A 90 7.21 0.11 22.77
CA VAL A 90 6.38 0.31 23.96
C VAL A 90 6.55 -0.83 24.96
N ILE A 91 6.60 -2.08 24.49
CA ILE A 91 6.82 -3.24 25.36
C ILE A 91 8.20 -3.17 26.00
N LEU A 92 9.24 -2.78 25.26
CA LEU A 92 10.59 -2.61 25.77
C LEU A 92 10.68 -1.50 26.83
N ARG A 93 9.98 -0.37 26.63
CA ARG A 93 9.93 0.72 27.62
C ARG A 93 9.36 0.27 28.97
N ASN A 94 8.41 -0.65 28.94
CA ASN A 94 7.74 -1.17 30.13
C ASN A 94 8.37 -2.47 30.66
N ALA A 95 9.50 -2.91 30.10
CA ALA A 95 10.13 -4.17 30.43
C ALA A 95 11.04 -4.07 31.67
N ALA A 96 10.82 -4.96 32.64
CA ALA A 96 11.73 -5.21 33.76
C ALA A 96 12.72 -6.35 33.49
N GLY A 97 12.54 -7.11 32.40
CA GLY A 97 13.45 -8.20 32.07
C GLY A 97 13.13 -8.91 30.76
N PHE A 98 13.97 -9.88 30.42
CA PHE A 98 13.85 -10.76 29.26
C PHE A 98 13.87 -12.21 29.70
N MET A 99 13.10 -13.06 29.02
CA MET A 99 13.17 -14.50 29.23
C MET A 99 14.09 -15.14 28.20
N VAL A 100 15.24 -15.63 28.64
CA VAL A 100 16.24 -16.31 27.80
C VAL A 100 16.38 -17.76 28.29
N ASP A 101 16.10 -18.72 27.42
CA ASP A 101 16.18 -20.16 27.70
C ASP A 101 15.47 -20.64 28.98
N GLY A 102 14.37 -19.96 29.34
CA GLY A 102 13.57 -20.27 30.53
C GLY A 102 14.02 -19.58 31.81
N THR A 103 15.12 -18.84 31.77
CA THR A 103 15.62 -17.97 32.84
C THR A 103 15.26 -16.52 32.60
N SER A 104 14.81 -15.82 33.65
CA SER A 104 14.57 -14.38 33.61
C SER A 104 15.87 -13.62 33.83
N VAL A 105 16.19 -12.71 32.92
CA VAL A 105 17.32 -11.78 33.03
C VAL A 105 16.75 -10.40 33.29
N GLU A 106 17.09 -9.81 34.43
CA GLU A 106 16.62 -8.47 34.80
C GLU A 106 17.18 -7.40 33.85
N HIS A 107 16.30 -6.52 33.40
CA HIS A 107 16.60 -5.35 32.63
C HIS A 107 16.67 -4.15 33.58
N THR A 108 17.88 -3.72 33.89
CA THR A 108 18.11 -2.54 34.71
C THR A 108 18.04 -1.29 33.84
N THR A 109 16.90 -0.59 33.86
CA THR A 109 16.80 0.79 33.38
C THR A 109 17.41 1.74 34.41
N ALA A 110 18.73 1.70 34.57
CA ALA A 110 19.43 2.76 35.28
C ALA A 110 19.55 4.00 34.38
N ALA A 111 18.45 4.75 34.24
CA ALA A 111 18.54 6.18 33.98
C ALA A 111 18.90 6.86 35.31
N SER A 112 20.15 6.78 35.72
CA SER A 112 20.70 7.72 36.71
C SER A 112 21.29 8.89 35.94
N ASP A 113 20.73 10.07 36.15
CA ASP A 113 21.37 11.35 35.84
C ASP A 113 22.84 11.30 36.25
N GLY A 114 23.74 11.48 35.28
CA GLY A 114 25.16 11.74 35.52
C GLY A 114 26.10 10.57 35.26
N ASN A 115 26.84 10.71 34.15
CA ASN A 115 28.19 10.22 33.89
C ASN A 115 28.51 8.71 33.97
N LEU A 116 28.94 8.20 32.81
CA LEU A 116 29.92 7.11 32.62
C LEU A 116 29.79 5.91 33.56
N ALA A 117 28.88 5.00 33.22
CA ALA A 117 29.11 3.58 33.47
C ALA A 117 28.80 2.81 32.18
N LEU A 118 29.84 2.56 31.39
CA LEU A 118 29.90 1.42 30.47
C LEU A 118 29.78 0.15 31.31
N ALA A 119 28.56 -0.22 31.67
CA ALA A 119 28.28 -1.46 32.34
C ALA A 119 27.93 -2.51 31.27
N THR A 120 28.90 -3.36 30.97
CA THR A 120 28.71 -4.68 30.34
C THR A 120 27.85 -5.55 31.25
N SER A 121 26.55 -5.26 31.29
CA SER A 121 25.54 -6.11 31.91
C SER A 121 24.98 -7.06 30.82
N PRO A 122 24.69 -8.33 31.13
CA PRO A 122 24.04 -9.25 30.18
C PRO A 122 22.75 -8.68 29.56
N SER A 123 22.08 -7.77 30.26
CA SER A 123 20.92 -7.03 29.78
C SER A 123 21.20 -6.12 28.58
N ALA A 124 22.37 -5.47 28.49
CA ALA A 124 22.69 -4.55 27.41
C ALA A 124 22.88 -5.28 26.06
N GLU A 125 23.50 -6.46 26.09
CA GLU A 125 23.65 -7.32 24.91
C GLU A 125 22.30 -7.86 24.42
N ILE A 126 21.41 -8.24 25.34
CA ILE A 126 20.07 -8.71 25.00
C ILE A 126 19.22 -7.59 24.38
N VAL A 127 19.30 -6.37 24.91
CA VAL A 127 18.61 -5.20 24.33
C VAL A 127 19.14 -4.90 22.94
N ALA A 128 20.46 -4.90 22.75
CA ALA A 128 21.06 -4.70 21.43
C ALA A 128 20.63 -5.77 20.43
N ASN A 129 20.57 -7.04 20.85
CA ASN A 129 20.06 -8.14 20.01
C ASN A 129 18.57 -8.00 19.70
N TYR A 130 17.78 -7.50 20.65
CA TYR A 130 16.35 -7.23 20.47
C TYR A 130 16.11 -6.11 19.46
N GLU A 131 16.84 -5.00 19.56
CA GLU A 131 16.81 -3.89 18.60
C GLU A 131 17.28 -4.34 17.21
N ALA A 132 18.39 -5.08 17.15
CA ALA A 132 18.89 -5.64 15.88
C ALA A 132 17.88 -6.60 15.24
N ALA A 133 17.14 -7.39 16.01
CA ALA A 133 16.08 -8.26 15.49
C ALA A 133 14.91 -7.45 14.89
N ILE A 134 14.53 -6.32 15.51
CA ILE A 134 13.52 -5.42 14.95
C ILE A 134 14.00 -4.82 13.62
N GLU A 135 15.25 -4.38 13.56
CA GLU A 135 15.84 -3.85 12.33
C GLU A 135 15.89 -4.91 11.21
N ASN A 136 16.33 -6.13 11.52
CA ASN A 136 16.35 -7.25 10.57
C ASN A 136 14.95 -7.58 10.06
N PHE A 137 13.96 -7.67 10.96
CA PHE A 137 12.56 -7.88 10.55
C PHE A 137 12.04 -6.75 9.67
N ALA A 138 12.39 -5.49 9.97
CA ALA A 138 12.03 -4.36 9.13
C ALA A 138 12.68 -4.43 7.74
N GLN A 139 13.94 -4.89 7.64
CA GLN A 139 14.62 -5.12 6.36
C GLN A 139 13.95 -6.23 5.53
N ASP A 140 13.44 -7.26 6.19
CA ASP A 140 12.68 -8.36 5.59
C ASP A 140 11.18 -8.02 5.34
N ALA A 141 10.80 -6.74 5.44
CA ALA A 141 9.41 -6.27 5.28
C ALA A 141 8.40 -6.91 6.26
N LEU A 142 8.87 -7.34 7.44
CA LEU A 142 8.04 -7.92 8.48
C LEU A 142 7.56 -6.84 9.45
N ARG A 143 6.24 -6.77 9.66
CA ARG A 143 5.62 -6.05 10.77
C ARG A 143 5.97 -6.77 12.06
N THR A 144 6.67 -6.10 12.96
CA THR A 144 7.13 -6.71 14.21
C THR A 144 6.13 -6.49 15.35
N LEU A 145 5.83 -7.57 16.08
CA LEU A 145 5.10 -7.53 17.34
C LEU A 145 5.94 -8.11 18.47
N ALA A 146 5.93 -7.45 19.62
CA ALA A 146 6.53 -7.96 20.83
C ALA A 146 5.47 -8.59 21.73
N VAL A 147 5.86 -9.68 22.39
CA VAL A 147 5.02 -10.39 23.36
C VAL A 147 5.73 -10.43 24.70
N GLY A 148 4.98 -10.10 25.74
CA GLY A 148 5.47 -10.04 27.11
C GLY A 148 4.53 -10.73 28.08
N PHE A 149 5.03 -10.94 29.28
CA PHE A 149 4.36 -11.66 30.35
C PHE A 149 4.73 -11.06 31.71
N LYS A 150 3.76 -11.01 32.62
CA LYS A 150 3.99 -10.63 34.03
C LYS A 150 3.18 -11.55 34.94
N GLU A 151 3.81 -12.11 35.98
CA GLU A 151 3.07 -12.86 37.01
C GLU A 151 2.33 -11.89 37.92
N LEU A 152 1.10 -12.23 38.27
CA LEU A 152 0.24 -11.40 39.11
C LEU A 152 -0.05 -12.11 40.42
N THR A 153 0.05 -11.38 41.52
CA THR A 153 -0.43 -11.79 42.84
C THR A 153 -1.91 -11.41 43.01
N GLU A 154 -2.59 -11.98 44.01
CA GLU A 154 -3.99 -11.63 44.29
C GLU A 154 -4.18 -10.13 44.57
N ALA A 155 -3.17 -9.47 45.16
CA ALA A 155 -3.17 -8.03 45.41
C ALA A 155 -3.00 -7.17 44.14
N ASP A 156 -2.47 -7.75 43.05
CA ASP A 156 -2.33 -7.04 41.79
C ASP A 156 -3.64 -7.01 41.00
N LEU A 157 -4.57 -7.95 41.25
CA LEU A 157 -5.86 -8.03 40.56
C LEU A 157 -6.78 -6.83 40.83
N GLU A 158 -6.53 -6.08 41.90
CA GLU A 158 -7.28 -4.87 42.26
C GLU A 158 -6.61 -3.57 41.77
N ARG A 159 -5.44 -3.65 41.14
CA ARG A 159 -4.71 -2.47 40.66
C ARG A 159 -5.24 -1.98 39.31
N ASP A 160 -5.03 -0.70 39.07
CA ASP A 160 -5.32 -0.10 37.76
C ASP A 160 -4.42 -0.67 36.66
N PHE A 161 -4.98 -0.77 35.45
CA PHE A 161 -4.33 -1.37 34.29
C PHE A 161 -2.96 -0.74 33.95
N GLU A 162 -2.81 0.57 34.16
CA GLU A 162 -1.56 1.30 33.87
C GLU A 162 -0.38 0.84 34.74
N GLU A 163 -0.65 0.32 35.94
CA GLU A 163 0.37 -0.26 36.81
C GLU A 163 0.63 -1.74 36.48
N LEU A 164 -0.38 -2.45 35.99
CA LEU A 164 -0.26 -3.85 35.56
C LEU A 164 0.61 -3.98 34.31
N GLU A 165 0.56 -3.02 33.40
CA GLU A 165 1.32 -3.00 32.14
C GLU A 165 2.77 -2.51 32.28
N LYS A 166 3.30 -2.44 33.51
CA LYS A 166 4.72 -2.17 33.83
C LYS A 166 5.42 -3.42 34.35
N ASP A 167 6.74 -3.42 34.40
CA ASP A 167 7.57 -4.53 34.88
C ASP A 167 7.36 -5.84 34.10
N ILE A 168 7.24 -5.72 32.78
CA ILE A 168 6.96 -6.85 31.90
C ILE A 168 8.24 -7.66 31.66
N THR A 169 8.11 -8.98 31.62
CA THR A 169 9.16 -9.87 31.08
C THR A 169 8.91 -10.11 29.60
N VAL A 170 9.81 -9.64 28.75
CA VAL A 170 9.73 -9.84 27.29
C VAL A 170 10.01 -11.31 26.97
N LEU A 171 9.11 -11.94 26.21
CA LEU A 171 9.24 -13.35 25.82
C LEU A 171 9.78 -13.54 24.41
N GLY A 172 9.54 -12.58 23.52
CA GLY A 172 10.05 -12.63 22.15
C GLY A 172 9.38 -11.64 21.20
N LEU A 173 9.88 -11.68 19.97
CA LEU A 173 9.40 -10.91 18.82
C LEU A 173 8.82 -11.85 17.77
N TYR A 174 7.75 -11.42 17.12
CA TYR A 174 7.15 -12.09 15.97
C TYR A 174 7.14 -11.14 14.78
N GLY A 175 7.71 -11.58 13.67
CA GLY A 175 7.63 -10.89 12.38
C GLY A 175 6.45 -11.40 11.58
N ILE A 176 5.55 -10.51 11.19
CA ILE A 176 4.35 -10.79 10.40
C ILE A 176 4.52 -10.12 9.04
N MET A 177 4.52 -10.91 7.97
CA MET A 177 4.53 -10.37 6.62
C MET A 177 3.10 -10.17 6.13
N ASP A 178 2.82 -9.01 5.53
CA ASP A 178 1.69 -8.83 4.62
C ASP A 178 2.24 -8.89 3.18
N PRO A 179 2.31 -10.09 2.57
CA PRO A 179 3.03 -10.26 1.33
C PRO A 179 2.31 -9.51 0.20
N PRO A 180 3.05 -8.80 -0.67
CA PRO A 180 2.45 -8.25 -1.88
C PRO A 180 1.91 -9.38 -2.75
N ARG A 181 0.83 -9.12 -3.48
CA ARG A 181 0.28 -10.11 -4.41
C ARG A 181 1.33 -10.43 -5.49
N PRO A 182 1.53 -11.70 -5.88
CA PRO A 182 2.59 -12.09 -6.82
C PRO A 182 2.58 -11.28 -8.13
N GLU A 183 1.39 -10.97 -8.64
CA GLU A 183 1.20 -10.23 -9.89
C GLU A 183 1.60 -8.75 -9.82
N VAL A 184 1.75 -8.18 -8.62
CA VAL A 184 2.10 -6.76 -8.45
C VAL A 184 3.51 -6.51 -8.98
N ARG A 185 4.46 -7.41 -8.73
CA ARG A 185 5.83 -7.26 -9.21
C ARG A 185 5.89 -7.17 -10.74
N ASP A 186 5.23 -8.09 -11.43
CA ASP A 186 5.18 -8.13 -12.90
C ASP A 186 4.47 -6.89 -13.48
N ALA A 187 3.43 -6.41 -12.78
CA ALA A 187 2.72 -5.21 -13.16
C ALA A 187 3.56 -3.94 -13.00
N ILE A 188 4.31 -3.81 -11.90
CA ILE A 188 5.24 -2.69 -11.67
C ILE A 188 6.37 -2.71 -12.72
N GLU A 189 6.90 -3.89 -13.04
CA GLU A 189 7.90 -4.03 -14.11
C GLU A 189 7.33 -3.60 -15.47
N SER A 190 6.09 -4.01 -15.78
CA SER A 190 5.42 -3.60 -17.02
C SER A 190 5.20 -2.07 -17.10
N CYS A 191 4.82 -1.44 -15.98
CA CYS A 191 4.73 0.02 -15.88
C CYS A 191 6.09 0.67 -16.13
N TYR A 192 7.14 0.17 -15.50
CA TYR A 192 8.50 0.69 -15.64
C TYR A 192 9.00 0.61 -17.09
N GLN A 193 8.81 -0.53 -17.76
CA GLN A 193 9.16 -0.71 -19.18
C GLN A 193 8.39 0.26 -20.09
N ALA A 194 7.13 0.54 -19.75
CA ALA A 194 6.31 1.53 -20.43
C ALA A 194 6.65 2.99 -20.08
N GLY A 195 7.69 3.22 -19.28
CA GLY A 195 8.10 4.54 -18.80
C GLY A 195 7.10 5.19 -17.84
N VAL A 196 6.17 4.41 -17.28
CA VAL A 196 5.22 4.86 -16.25
C VAL A 196 5.87 4.66 -14.89
N ARG A 197 6.14 5.77 -14.20
CA ARG A 197 6.69 5.74 -12.85
C ARG A 197 5.62 5.36 -11.84
N THR A 198 5.92 4.44 -10.95
CA THR A 198 5.06 4.08 -9.81
C THR A 198 5.65 4.63 -8.52
N VAL A 199 4.80 5.21 -7.68
CA VAL A 199 5.16 5.78 -6.37
C VAL A 199 4.29 5.12 -5.31
N MET A 200 4.90 4.61 -4.25
CA MET A 200 4.19 4.02 -3.12
C MET A 200 3.77 5.12 -2.14
N ILE A 201 2.52 5.10 -1.70
CA ILE A 201 1.98 6.02 -0.68
C ILE A 201 1.32 5.16 0.40
N THR A 202 1.88 5.13 1.61
CA THR A 202 1.41 4.24 2.70
C THR A 202 1.42 4.90 4.08
N GLY A 203 0.56 4.40 4.96
CA GLY A 203 0.56 4.72 6.39
C GLY A 203 1.53 3.88 7.23
N ASP A 204 2.19 2.89 6.63
CA ASP A 204 3.19 2.05 7.32
C ASP A 204 4.49 2.82 7.62
N HIS A 205 5.34 2.22 8.45
CA HIS A 205 6.67 2.74 8.76
C HIS A 205 7.59 2.76 7.52
N ALA A 206 8.46 3.76 7.46
CA ALA A 206 9.37 3.99 6.33
C ALA A 206 10.25 2.79 5.99
N LEU A 207 10.83 2.11 7.00
CA LEU A 207 11.71 0.96 6.77
C LEU A 207 10.95 -0.21 6.11
N THR A 208 9.79 -0.57 6.65
CA THR A 208 8.94 -1.64 6.08
C THR A 208 8.44 -1.27 4.69
N ALA A 209 7.97 -0.04 4.50
CA ALA A 209 7.52 0.44 3.19
C ALA A 209 8.65 0.40 2.15
N ALA A 210 9.86 0.82 2.52
CA ALA A 210 11.03 0.78 1.67
C ALA A 210 11.44 -0.67 1.33
N ALA A 211 11.37 -1.60 2.29
CA ALA A 211 11.64 -3.00 2.07
C ALA A 211 10.65 -3.63 1.06
N ILE A 212 9.34 -3.40 1.26
CA ILE A 212 8.30 -3.85 0.31
C ILE A 212 8.52 -3.22 -1.06
N ALA A 213 8.79 -1.91 -1.12
CA ALA A 213 9.00 -1.18 -2.37
C ALA A 213 10.24 -1.67 -3.15
N ARG A 214 11.31 -2.07 -2.46
CA ARG A 214 12.46 -2.75 -3.09
C ARG A 214 12.08 -4.12 -3.60
N ASP A 215 11.35 -4.90 -2.80
CA ASP A 215 10.94 -6.24 -3.20
C ASP A 215 10.10 -6.22 -4.48
N ILE A 216 9.07 -5.37 -4.55
CA ILE A 216 8.19 -5.30 -5.74
C ILE A 216 8.76 -4.47 -6.90
N GLY A 217 9.95 -3.88 -6.76
CA GLY A 217 10.64 -3.16 -7.84
C GLY A 217 10.17 -1.71 -8.07
N ILE A 218 9.61 -1.05 -7.05
CA ILE A 218 9.36 0.40 -7.04
C ILE A 218 10.65 1.17 -6.77
N ILE A 219 11.40 0.77 -5.73
CA ILE A 219 12.76 1.28 -5.49
C ILE A 219 13.72 0.42 -6.32
N ARG A 220 14.49 1.06 -7.20
CA ARG A 220 15.43 0.39 -8.12
C ARG A 220 16.87 0.85 -7.96
N SER A 221 17.09 1.98 -7.30
CA SER A 221 18.41 2.56 -7.10
C SER A 221 18.52 3.30 -5.77
N GLU A 222 19.75 3.53 -5.31
CA GLU A 222 20.04 4.37 -4.12
C GLU A 222 19.62 5.85 -4.31
N LYS A 223 19.26 6.26 -5.53
CA LYS A 223 18.73 7.60 -5.80
C LYS A 223 17.24 7.72 -5.47
N ASP A 224 16.54 6.59 -5.35
CA ASP A 224 15.11 6.59 -5.07
C ASP A 224 14.87 6.92 -3.59
N LEU A 225 14.27 8.08 -3.34
CA LEU A 225 14.11 8.60 -1.99
C LEU A 225 12.89 7.98 -1.30
N VAL A 226 13.00 7.84 0.03
CA VAL A 226 11.91 7.50 0.93
C VAL A 226 11.67 8.70 1.83
N VAL A 227 10.46 9.24 1.81
CA VAL A 227 10.10 10.44 2.56
C VAL A 227 8.95 10.11 3.51
N THR A 228 9.03 10.60 4.73
CA THR A 228 8.01 10.41 5.76
C THR A 228 7.01 11.56 5.81
N GLY A 229 5.83 11.32 6.37
CA GLY A 229 4.84 12.37 6.64
C GLY A 229 5.40 13.54 7.47
N ALA A 230 6.26 13.25 8.45
CA ALA A 230 6.90 14.28 9.27
C ALA A 230 7.84 15.17 8.43
N GLU A 231 8.65 14.58 7.55
CA GLU A 231 9.50 15.34 6.63
C GLU A 231 8.67 16.15 5.62
N LEU A 232 7.52 15.62 5.18
CA LEU A 232 6.57 16.36 4.32
C LEU A 232 5.96 17.58 5.00
N ASP A 233 5.72 17.52 6.32
CA ASP A 233 5.18 18.66 7.09
C ASP A 233 6.20 19.79 7.24
N GLU A 234 7.49 19.46 7.28
CA GLU A 234 8.58 20.44 7.32
C GLU A 234 8.88 21.06 5.94
N MET A 235 8.40 20.45 4.86
CA MET A 235 8.61 20.91 3.49
C MET A 235 7.49 21.82 3.01
N ASP A 236 7.87 22.95 2.40
CA ASP A 236 6.95 23.73 1.59
C ASP A 236 6.63 23.02 0.26
N ASP A 237 5.59 23.50 -0.41
CA ASP A 237 5.13 22.88 -1.65
C ASP A 237 6.15 23.04 -2.79
N ASP A 238 6.99 24.07 -2.78
CA ASP A 238 8.03 24.28 -3.79
C ASP A 238 9.15 23.25 -3.68
N LYS A 239 9.61 22.97 -2.45
CA LYS A 239 10.58 21.90 -2.20
C LYS A 239 9.98 20.53 -2.50
N LEU A 240 8.71 20.30 -2.14
CA LEU A 240 8.02 19.06 -2.48
C LEU A 240 7.98 18.84 -4.01
N ARG A 241 7.65 19.88 -4.80
CA ARG A 241 7.67 19.80 -6.27
C ARG A 241 9.05 19.41 -6.81
N GLN A 242 10.13 19.93 -6.22
CA GLN A 242 11.49 19.62 -6.67
C GLN A 242 11.91 18.17 -6.40
N ILE A 243 11.55 17.62 -5.23
CA ILE A 243 11.96 16.25 -4.86
C ILE A 243 11.01 15.17 -5.38
N CYS A 244 9.74 15.50 -5.64
CA CYS A 244 8.73 14.53 -6.04
C CYS A 244 9.15 13.61 -7.21
N PRO A 245 9.89 14.08 -8.24
CA PRO A 245 10.45 13.25 -9.31
C PRO A 245 11.44 12.15 -8.86
N GLU A 246 12.00 12.25 -7.66
CA GLU A 246 13.00 11.31 -7.10
C GLU A 246 12.42 10.43 -5.97
N VAL A 247 11.30 10.83 -5.35
CA VAL A 247 10.68 10.07 -4.24
C VAL A 247 9.90 8.85 -4.74
N ALA A 248 10.38 7.66 -4.40
CA ALA A 248 9.72 6.39 -4.72
C ALA A 248 8.67 5.98 -3.67
N VAL A 249 8.86 6.37 -2.41
CA VAL A 249 7.99 5.98 -1.30
C VAL A 249 7.69 7.17 -0.40
N PHE A 250 6.41 7.41 -0.16
CA PHE A 250 5.91 8.28 0.90
C PHE A 250 5.29 7.41 2.01
N ALA A 251 5.89 7.43 3.20
CA ALA A 251 5.51 6.61 4.34
C ALA A 251 4.91 7.45 5.48
N ARG A 252 4.11 6.83 6.35
CA ARG A 252 3.42 7.52 7.46
C ARG A 252 2.64 8.77 7.02
N VAL A 253 2.01 8.75 5.85
CA VAL A 253 1.31 9.91 5.30
C VAL A 253 -0.12 10.08 5.84
N THR A 254 -0.57 11.33 5.93
CA THR A 254 -1.96 11.69 6.24
C THR A 254 -2.80 11.86 4.95
N PRO A 255 -4.14 11.94 5.04
CA PRO A 255 -4.98 12.25 3.88
C PRO A 255 -4.58 13.53 3.15
N GLU A 256 -4.20 14.58 3.89
CA GLU A 256 -3.77 15.88 3.36
C GLU A 256 -2.45 15.75 2.59
N HIS A 257 -1.52 14.92 3.08
CA HIS A 257 -0.27 14.64 2.36
C HIS A 257 -0.53 13.99 1.00
N LYS A 258 -1.46 13.03 0.90
CA LYS A 258 -1.79 12.37 -0.37
C LYS A 258 -2.24 13.39 -1.41
N LEU A 259 -3.09 14.33 -1.00
CA LEU A 259 -3.55 15.42 -1.86
C LEU A 259 -2.40 16.32 -2.31
N ARG A 260 -1.51 16.73 -1.39
CA ARG A 260 -0.33 17.55 -1.69
C ARG A 260 0.60 16.86 -2.69
N ILE A 261 0.83 15.55 -2.53
CA ILE A 261 1.67 14.75 -3.43
C ILE A 261 1.10 14.72 -4.85
N VAL A 262 -0.21 14.46 -4.99
CA VAL A 262 -0.88 14.47 -6.31
C VAL A 262 -0.76 15.84 -6.97
N GLN A 263 -0.98 16.92 -6.21
CA GLN A 263 -0.84 18.29 -6.73
C GLN A 263 0.59 18.62 -7.15
N ALA A 264 1.60 18.16 -6.41
CA ALA A 264 3.00 18.36 -6.76
C ALA A 264 3.36 17.64 -8.08
N GLN A 265 2.88 16.41 -8.28
CA GLN A 265 3.06 15.69 -9.55
C GLN A 265 2.37 16.41 -10.72
N GLN A 266 1.12 16.85 -10.53
CA GLN A 266 0.38 17.61 -11.53
C GLN A 266 1.09 18.92 -11.91
N PHE A 267 1.67 19.62 -10.92
CA PHE A 267 2.43 20.84 -11.13
C PHE A 267 3.67 20.60 -12.00
N ASN A 268 4.34 19.47 -11.82
CA ASN A 268 5.47 19.03 -12.63
C ASN A 268 5.07 18.58 -14.05
N ASN A 269 3.81 18.82 -14.45
CA ASN A 269 3.25 18.50 -15.76
C ASN A 269 3.18 16.99 -16.05
N GLU A 270 3.18 16.17 -14.99
CA GLU A 270 2.89 14.74 -15.05
C GLU A 270 1.37 14.51 -15.11
N VAL A 271 0.97 13.35 -15.61
CA VAL A 271 -0.42 12.86 -15.54
C VAL A 271 -0.51 11.90 -14.36
N ALA A 272 -1.14 12.34 -13.27
CA ALA A 272 -1.18 11.58 -12.03
C ALA A 272 -2.40 10.65 -12.00
N ALA A 273 -2.15 9.34 -11.92
CA ALA A 273 -3.16 8.35 -11.57
C ALA A 273 -2.99 7.95 -10.10
N MET A 274 -4.04 8.10 -9.30
CA MET A 274 -4.01 7.74 -7.88
C MET A 274 -4.89 6.53 -7.61
N THR A 275 -4.40 5.57 -6.83
CA THR A 275 -5.17 4.43 -6.35
C THR A 275 -5.54 4.61 -4.88
N GLY A 276 -6.75 4.18 -4.48
CA GLY A 276 -7.18 4.23 -3.08
C GLY A 276 -8.43 3.42 -2.81
N ASP A 277 -8.67 3.12 -1.53
CA ASP A 277 -9.78 2.28 -1.05
C ASP A 277 -10.54 2.96 0.12
N GLY A 278 -9.87 3.80 0.90
CA GLY A 278 -10.43 4.46 2.07
C GLY A 278 -11.14 5.78 1.78
N VAL A 279 -12.01 6.19 2.71
CA VAL A 279 -12.60 7.55 2.74
C VAL A 279 -11.51 8.63 2.77
N ASN A 280 -10.38 8.29 3.39
CA ASN A 280 -9.18 9.12 3.49
C ASN A 280 -8.52 9.41 2.12
N ASP A 281 -8.75 8.56 1.12
CA ASP A 281 -8.17 8.73 -0.22
C ASP A 281 -9.06 9.56 -1.13
N ALA A 282 -10.34 9.74 -0.78
CA ALA A 282 -11.33 10.39 -1.62
C ALA A 282 -10.91 11.78 -2.13
N PRO A 283 -10.35 12.70 -1.31
CA PRO A 283 -9.93 14.02 -1.80
C PRO A 283 -8.83 13.93 -2.87
N ALA A 284 -7.88 13.02 -2.68
CA ALA A 284 -6.73 12.89 -3.55
C ALA A 284 -7.06 12.08 -4.82
N LEU A 285 -7.94 11.06 -4.71
CA LEU A 285 -8.56 10.37 -5.85
C LEU A 285 -9.29 11.37 -6.76
N ARG A 286 -10.12 12.24 -6.17
CA ARG A 286 -10.88 13.25 -6.92
C ARG A 286 -10.00 14.31 -7.55
N ARG A 287 -8.81 14.55 -6.99
CA ARG A 287 -7.86 15.55 -7.48
C ARG A 287 -6.97 15.03 -8.60
N ALA A 288 -6.66 13.73 -8.60
CA ALA A 288 -5.84 13.09 -9.61
C ALA A 288 -6.41 13.31 -11.03
N ASP A 289 -5.57 13.21 -12.06
CA ASP A 289 -6.08 13.25 -13.44
C ASP A 289 -6.91 11.99 -13.74
N ILE A 290 -6.60 10.87 -13.06
CA ILE A 290 -7.43 9.67 -13.00
C ILE A 290 -7.42 9.11 -11.57
N GLY A 291 -8.57 9.12 -10.90
CA GLY A 291 -8.78 8.42 -9.63
C GLY A 291 -9.18 6.95 -9.85
N VAL A 292 -8.47 6.02 -9.23
CA VAL A 292 -8.70 4.57 -9.33
C VAL A 292 -9.12 4.01 -7.97
N ALA A 293 -10.38 3.60 -7.84
CA ALA A 293 -10.93 3.06 -6.60
C ALA A 293 -10.95 1.52 -6.59
N MET A 294 -10.72 0.91 -5.43
CA MET A 294 -10.86 -0.53 -5.23
C MET A 294 -12.34 -0.96 -5.19
N GLY A 295 -12.68 -2.05 -5.85
CA GLY A 295 -14.04 -2.56 -6.02
C GLY A 295 -14.55 -3.40 -4.85
N ILE A 296 -13.70 -4.24 -4.26
CA ILE A 296 -14.07 -5.15 -3.16
C ILE A 296 -13.81 -4.46 -1.82
N THR A 297 -12.58 -4.04 -1.59
CA THR A 297 -12.14 -3.39 -0.33
C THR A 297 -12.52 -1.92 -0.24
N GLY A 298 -12.76 -1.26 -1.37
CA GLY A 298 -13.03 0.18 -1.40
C GLY A 298 -14.38 0.57 -0.79
N THR A 299 -14.34 1.61 0.04
CA THR A 299 -15.51 2.28 0.60
C THR A 299 -16.38 2.92 -0.49
N SER A 300 -17.67 3.13 -0.23
CA SER A 300 -18.56 3.81 -1.18
C SER A 300 -18.04 5.21 -1.55
N VAL A 301 -17.52 5.95 -0.56
CA VAL A 301 -16.98 7.29 -0.78
C VAL A 301 -15.75 7.27 -1.69
N ALA A 302 -14.86 6.28 -1.55
CA ALA A 302 -13.72 6.13 -2.46
C ALA A 302 -14.17 5.83 -3.89
N LYS A 303 -15.14 4.92 -4.07
CA LYS A 303 -15.71 4.56 -5.37
C LYS A 303 -16.39 5.74 -6.06
N ASP A 304 -17.16 6.54 -5.31
CA ASP A 304 -17.83 7.73 -5.85
C ASP A 304 -16.84 8.85 -6.21
N SER A 305 -15.64 8.84 -5.61
CA SER A 305 -14.60 9.83 -5.86
C SER A 305 -13.68 9.47 -7.02
N GLY A 306 -13.59 8.18 -7.38
CA GLY A 306 -12.77 7.69 -8.49
C GLY A 306 -13.45 7.80 -9.85
N ASP A 307 -12.64 7.87 -10.90
CA ASP A 307 -13.06 7.83 -12.30
C ASP A 307 -13.11 6.40 -12.86
N LEU A 308 -12.33 5.50 -12.26
CA LEU A 308 -12.23 4.08 -12.62
C LEU A 308 -12.33 3.21 -11.37
N ILE A 309 -13.08 2.11 -11.44
CA ILE A 309 -13.27 1.16 -10.33
C ILE A 309 -12.70 -0.20 -10.72
N LEU A 310 -11.78 -0.74 -9.92
CA LEU A 310 -11.19 -2.07 -10.09
C LEU A 310 -12.04 -3.13 -9.40
N LEU A 311 -12.95 -3.77 -10.14
CA LEU A 311 -13.87 -4.76 -9.56
C LEU A 311 -13.18 -6.00 -8.95
N ASP A 312 -11.92 -6.23 -9.29
CA ASP A 312 -11.10 -7.37 -8.86
C ASP A 312 -10.03 -7.01 -7.81
N ASP A 313 -9.93 -5.74 -7.42
CA ASP A 313 -8.88 -5.22 -6.54
C ASP A 313 -7.45 -5.55 -7.01
N ASN A 314 -7.25 -5.69 -8.32
CA ASN A 314 -5.98 -6.14 -8.88
C ASN A 314 -5.21 -5.01 -9.57
N PHE A 315 -4.01 -4.72 -9.07
CA PHE A 315 -3.13 -3.70 -9.66
C PHE A 315 -2.75 -4.00 -11.12
N SER A 316 -2.65 -5.26 -11.52
CA SER A 316 -2.37 -5.65 -12.92
C SER A 316 -3.44 -5.16 -13.90
N THR A 317 -4.66 -4.90 -13.44
CA THR A 317 -5.75 -4.34 -14.26
C THR A 317 -5.47 -2.89 -14.65
N ILE A 318 -4.72 -2.14 -13.85
CA ILE A 318 -4.26 -0.78 -14.21
C ILE A 318 -3.32 -0.83 -15.41
N VAL A 319 -2.39 -1.79 -15.45
CA VAL A 319 -1.48 -1.97 -16.59
C VAL A 319 -2.26 -2.25 -17.89
N LYS A 320 -3.29 -3.09 -17.80
CA LYS A 320 -4.19 -3.36 -18.94
C LYS A 320 -4.94 -2.10 -19.37
N ALA A 321 -5.43 -1.31 -18.41
CA ALA A 321 -6.10 -0.04 -18.70
C ALA A 321 -5.17 0.97 -19.39
N VAL A 322 -3.91 1.08 -18.95
CA VAL A 322 -2.89 1.92 -19.61
C VAL A 322 -2.65 1.46 -21.05
N ARG A 323 -2.48 0.14 -21.26
CA ARG A 323 -2.32 -0.44 -22.61
C ARG A 323 -3.50 -0.10 -23.52
N GLN A 324 -4.72 -0.33 -23.03
CA GLN A 324 -5.94 -0.01 -23.78
C GLN A 324 -6.08 1.48 -24.07
N GLY A 325 -5.75 2.35 -23.11
CA GLY A 325 -5.76 3.79 -23.31
C GLY A 325 -4.80 4.25 -24.43
N ARG A 326 -3.59 3.67 -24.47
CA ARG A 326 -2.62 3.92 -25.56
C ARG A 326 -3.13 3.43 -26.91
N GLN A 327 -3.71 2.22 -26.96
CA GLN A 327 -4.25 1.65 -28.20
C GLN A 327 -5.39 2.50 -28.75
N ILE A 328 -6.33 2.89 -27.89
CA ILE A 328 -7.44 3.77 -28.26
C ILE A 328 -6.87 5.09 -28.80
N PHE A 329 -5.87 5.69 -28.14
CA PHE A 329 -5.28 6.93 -28.62
C PHE A 329 -4.62 6.80 -30.01
N ASP A 330 -3.88 5.73 -30.27
CA ASP A 330 -3.26 5.47 -31.59
C ASP A 330 -4.34 5.30 -32.66
N ASN A 331 -5.39 4.54 -32.37
CA ASN A 331 -6.54 4.37 -33.27
C ASN A 331 -7.27 5.70 -33.50
N LEU A 332 -7.39 6.53 -32.46
CA LEU A 332 -7.97 7.86 -32.57
C LEU A 332 -7.17 8.72 -33.57
N ARG A 333 -5.84 8.66 -33.49
CA ARG A 333 -4.95 9.42 -34.39
C ARG A 333 -5.06 8.94 -35.84
N LYS A 334 -5.18 7.63 -36.06
CA LYS A 334 -5.36 7.03 -37.40
C LYS A 334 -6.64 7.54 -38.06
N PHE A 335 -7.80 7.47 -37.38
CA PHE A 335 -9.06 7.92 -38.00
C PHE A 335 -9.10 9.44 -38.20
N ILE A 336 -8.59 10.26 -37.25
CA ILE A 336 -8.58 11.72 -37.43
C ILE A 336 -7.70 12.11 -38.61
N ARG A 337 -6.54 11.46 -38.76
CA ARG A 337 -5.65 11.69 -39.91
C ARG A 337 -6.32 11.32 -41.22
N GLN A 338 -7.04 10.20 -41.28
CA GLN A 338 -7.81 9.82 -42.46
C GLN A 338 -8.88 10.89 -42.80
N ALA A 339 -9.72 11.27 -41.82
CA ALA A 339 -10.80 12.22 -42.03
C ALA A 339 -10.29 13.60 -42.47
N LEU A 340 -9.18 14.08 -41.87
CA LEU A 340 -8.55 15.34 -42.30
C LEU A 340 -7.98 15.24 -43.71
N THR A 341 -7.37 14.11 -44.07
CA THR A 341 -6.82 13.90 -45.42
C THR A 341 -7.91 13.91 -46.48
N ALA A 342 -9.06 13.27 -46.21
CA ALA A 342 -10.23 13.29 -47.09
C ALA A 342 -10.75 14.72 -47.28
N ASN A 343 -10.96 15.46 -46.18
CA ASN A 343 -11.42 16.85 -46.24
C ASN A 343 -10.46 17.75 -47.04
N VAL A 344 -9.14 17.61 -46.85
CA VAL A 344 -8.15 18.35 -47.63
C VAL A 344 -8.26 18.01 -49.11
N GLY A 345 -8.50 16.75 -49.47
CA GLY A 345 -8.75 16.31 -50.84
C GLY A 345 -9.99 16.96 -51.45
N GLU A 346 -11.13 16.91 -50.76
CA GLU A 346 -12.40 17.50 -51.21
C GLU A 346 -12.27 19.01 -51.46
N VAL A 347 -11.70 19.74 -50.51
CA VAL A 347 -11.47 21.19 -50.62
C VAL A 347 -10.51 21.51 -51.76
N SER A 348 -9.44 20.72 -51.91
CA SER A 348 -8.46 20.91 -52.98
C SER A 348 -9.09 20.71 -54.36
N VAL A 349 -9.91 19.68 -54.54
CA VAL A 349 -10.61 19.42 -55.81
C VAL A 349 -11.51 20.59 -56.22
N ILE A 350 -12.26 21.14 -55.27
CA ILE A 350 -13.12 22.31 -55.51
C ILE A 350 -12.27 23.54 -55.84
N LEU A 351 -11.22 23.80 -55.06
CA LEU A 351 -10.31 24.93 -55.27
C LEU A 351 -9.66 24.88 -56.66
N PHE A 352 -9.10 23.74 -57.06
CA PHE A 352 -8.46 23.59 -58.37
C PHE A 352 -9.45 23.69 -59.53
N ALA A 353 -10.69 23.19 -59.36
CA ALA A 353 -11.73 23.36 -60.37
C ALA A 353 -12.03 24.85 -60.61
N PHE A 354 -12.18 25.64 -59.54
CA PHE A 354 -12.38 27.10 -59.67
C PHE A 354 -11.17 27.80 -60.32
N LEU A 355 -9.95 27.43 -59.95
CA LEU A 355 -8.73 28.04 -60.51
C LEU A 355 -8.56 27.76 -62.01
N MET A 356 -8.91 26.56 -62.48
CA MET A 356 -8.70 26.14 -63.87
C MET A 356 -9.86 26.51 -64.80
N MET A 357 -11.11 26.45 -64.30
CA MET A 357 -12.32 26.63 -65.11
C MET A 357 -12.94 28.03 -64.98
N GLY A 358 -12.47 28.85 -64.02
CA GLY A 358 -12.99 30.20 -63.80
C GLY A 358 -14.43 30.22 -63.23
N PRO A 359 -15.18 31.32 -63.42
CA PRO A 359 -16.52 31.49 -62.85
C PRO A 359 -17.58 30.50 -63.39
N GLU A 360 -17.32 29.89 -64.54
CA GLU A 360 -18.19 28.88 -65.16
C GLU A 360 -17.81 27.44 -64.75
N ALA A 361 -17.07 27.30 -63.64
CA ALA A 361 -16.68 26.00 -63.12
C ALA A 361 -17.89 25.10 -62.86
N ILE A 362 -17.92 23.94 -63.52
CA ILE A 362 -18.81 22.86 -63.16
C ILE A 362 -18.35 22.34 -61.80
N LEU A 363 -19.23 22.38 -60.80
CA LEU A 363 -18.93 21.86 -59.46
C LEU A 363 -18.58 20.36 -59.55
N PRO A 364 -17.31 19.96 -59.34
CA PRO A 364 -16.93 18.55 -59.44
C PRO A 364 -17.55 17.71 -58.31
N LEU A 365 -17.78 18.34 -57.15
CA LEU A 365 -18.45 17.76 -56.00
C LEU A 365 -19.55 18.72 -55.54
N THR A 366 -20.79 18.23 -55.49
CA THR A 366 -21.91 18.99 -54.92
C THR A 366 -21.87 18.92 -53.40
N PRO A 367 -22.46 19.89 -52.67
CA PRO A 367 -22.56 19.82 -51.21
C PRO A 367 -23.20 18.53 -50.68
N LEU A 368 -24.18 17.97 -51.42
CA LEU A 368 -24.81 16.71 -51.06
C LEU A 368 -23.86 15.51 -51.20
N MET A 369 -23.01 15.50 -52.23
CA MET A 369 -21.98 14.46 -52.42
C MET A 369 -20.94 14.50 -51.30
N ILE A 370 -20.48 15.70 -50.92
CA ILE A 370 -19.54 15.91 -49.81
C ILE A 370 -20.13 15.39 -48.49
N LEU A 371 -21.40 15.68 -48.22
CA LEU A 371 -22.07 15.18 -47.02
C LEU A 371 -22.19 13.66 -47.03
N TRP A 372 -22.49 13.06 -48.19
CA TRP A 372 -22.53 11.61 -48.34
C TRP A 372 -21.17 10.97 -48.11
N ILE A 373 -20.09 11.56 -48.63
CA ILE A 373 -18.72 11.07 -48.43
C ILE A 373 -18.37 11.13 -46.94
N ASN A 374 -18.46 12.30 -46.33
CA ASN A 374 -18.03 12.53 -44.95
C ASN A 374 -18.84 11.77 -43.90
N LEU A 375 -20.15 11.57 -44.12
CA LEU A 375 -21.01 10.92 -43.13
C LEU A 375 -21.13 9.40 -43.34
N VAL A 376 -21.24 8.96 -44.59
CA VAL A 376 -21.58 7.57 -44.93
C VAL A 376 -20.36 6.81 -45.43
N SER A 377 -19.70 7.32 -46.48
CA SER A 377 -18.58 6.64 -47.11
C SER A 377 -17.39 6.51 -46.15
N ASP A 378 -17.02 7.59 -45.48
CA ASP A 378 -15.84 7.65 -44.61
C ASP A 378 -16.11 7.16 -43.18
N GLY A 379 -17.38 7.20 -42.75
CA GLY A 379 -17.77 6.77 -41.42
C GLY A 379 -17.49 5.29 -41.15
N LEU A 380 -17.75 4.42 -42.14
CA LEU A 380 -17.51 2.97 -41.99
C LEU A 380 -16.02 2.62 -41.87
N PRO A 381 -15.12 3.09 -42.77
CA PRO A 381 -13.68 2.94 -42.58
C PRO A 381 -13.16 3.55 -41.28
N ALA A 382 -13.67 4.73 -40.87
CA ALA A 382 -13.23 5.38 -39.64
C ALA A 382 -13.58 4.55 -38.39
N LEU A 383 -14.75 3.91 -38.37
CA LEU A 383 -15.13 2.96 -37.31
C LEU A 383 -14.21 1.73 -37.30
N ALA A 384 -13.84 1.22 -38.48
CA ALA A 384 -12.91 0.10 -38.60
C ALA A 384 -11.51 0.46 -38.06
N LEU A 385 -11.03 1.68 -38.32
CA LEU A 385 -9.78 2.19 -37.74
C LEU A 385 -9.85 2.32 -36.21
N GLY A 386 -11.03 2.57 -35.65
CA GLY A 386 -11.24 2.64 -34.20
C GLY A 386 -10.97 1.33 -33.46
N VAL A 387 -11.11 0.18 -34.14
CA VAL A 387 -10.97 -1.17 -33.57
C VAL A 387 -9.70 -1.89 -34.06
N GLU A 388 -8.75 -1.15 -34.63
CA GLU A 388 -7.49 -1.75 -35.05
C GLU A 388 -6.71 -2.36 -33.87
N PRO A 389 -6.00 -3.48 -34.12
CA PRO A 389 -5.14 -4.09 -33.11
C PRO A 389 -3.99 -3.16 -32.71
N GLU A 390 -3.47 -3.38 -31.51
CA GLU A 390 -2.33 -2.62 -30.98
C GLU A 390 -1.05 -2.83 -31.79
N GLU A 391 -0.23 -1.78 -31.86
CA GLU A 391 1.12 -1.85 -32.41
C GLU A 391 2.04 -2.62 -31.43
N LYS A 392 3.05 -3.31 -31.94
CA LYS A 392 3.89 -4.22 -31.14
C LYS A 392 4.68 -3.52 -30.04
N ASP A 393 5.05 -2.27 -30.24
CA ASP A 393 5.88 -1.45 -29.36
C ASP A 393 5.06 -0.55 -28.43
N LEU A 394 3.72 -0.70 -28.38
CA LEU A 394 2.82 0.20 -27.65
C LEU A 394 3.22 0.40 -26.17
N MET A 395 3.69 -0.66 -25.52
CA MET A 395 4.12 -0.67 -24.11
C MET A 395 5.62 -0.44 -23.94
N GLU A 396 6.39 -0.26 -25.02
CA GLU A 396 7.82 0.08 -24.97
C GLU A 396 8.04 1.60 -25.12
N ARG A 397 7.05 2.32 -25.67
CA ARG A 397 7.07 3.77 -25.80
C ARG A 397 6.91 4.46 -24.45
N LYS A 398 7.58 5.61 -24.27
CA LYS A 398 7.41 6.47 -23.09
C LYS A 398 6.02 7.12 -23.07
N PRO A 399 5.51 7.55 -21.90
CA PRO A 399 4.28 8.33 -21.83
C PRO A 399 4.39 9.62 -22.64
N ARG A 400 3.31 9.93 -23.37
CA ARG A 400 3.16 11.18 -24.12
C ARG A 400 3.19 12.37 -23.16
N LYS A 401 3.85 13.47 -23.54
CA LYS A 401 3.85 14.68 -22.70
C LYS A 401 2.50 15.39 -22.78
N ARG A 402 2.08 16.01 -21.66
CA ARG A 402 0.79 16.72 -21.57
C ARG A 402 0.62 17.83 -22.62
N ASN A 403 1.71 18.51 -22.96
CA ASN A 403 1.74 19.65 -23.90
C ASN A 403 2.06 19.25 -25.35
N GLU A 404 2.14 17.96 -25.63
CA GLU A 404 2.46 17.45 -26.95
C GLU A 404 1.25 17.60 -27.89
N SER A 405 1.48 18.03 -29.13
CA SER A 405 0.39 18.17 -30.11
C SER A 405 -0.14 16.81 -30.54
N PHE A 406 -1.45 16.73 -30.81
CA PHE A 406 -2.09 15.52 -31.34
C PHE A 406 -1.47 15.04 -32.67
N PHE A 407 -0.91 15.96 -33.45
CA PHE A 407 -0.28 15.66 -34.75
C PHE A 407 1.25 15.62 -34.69
N SER A 408 1.86 15.68 -33.51
CA SER A 408 3.31 15.53 -33.40
C SER A 408 3.76 14.11 -33.79
N ASP A 409 4.99 13.99 -34.27
CA ASP A 409 5.54 12.72 -34.78
C ASP A 409 6.18 11.91 -33.65
N HIS A 410 5.46 10.89 -33.19
CA HIS A 410 6.00 9.70 -32.55
C HIS A 410 5.25 8.46 -33.01
#